data_AF-A0A961NJP9-F1
#
_entry.id   AF-A0A961NJP9-F1
#
_cell.length_a   1.000
_cell.length_b   1.000
_cell.length_c   1.000
_cell.angle_alpha   90.00
_cell.angle_beta   90.00
_cell.angle_gamma   90.00
#
_symmetry.space_group_name_H-M   'P 1'
#
loop_
_entity.id
_entity.type
_entity.pdbx_description
1 polymer ?
#
loop_
_entity_poly.entity_id
_entity_poly.type
_entity_poly.pdbx_seq_one_letter_code
_entity_poly.pdbx_strand_id
1 'polypeptide(L)'
;MGLQQNKSEQLYQRAIQVIPGGVNSPVRAFRSVGGTPVFMESGSGCRITDADGNSYVDFCNSWGPLIFGHRPSVVMEAVRTQLDKALTLGTPCQAEVEIAEYVVSELRKRVSSIERIRFVNSGTEAVMSALRLARGFTGRNKIIKFDGCYHGHSDSLLVKAGSGLATAGIPDSHGVPTEFTAGTIVLPLDDESALQQAFQQHGSDLAAVIIEAIPANNGLLLQRPEYLQKLQEICRNYDTLLIVDEVIS
;
A
#
# COMPACT_ATOMS: atom_id res chain seq x y z
N MET A 1 19.30 18.88 27.35
CA MET A 1 19.69 19.52 26.08
C MET A 1 18.65 19.13 25.04
N GLY A 2 18.21 20.07 24.21
CA GLY A 2 17.31 19.76 23.09
C GLY A 2 18.02 18.92 22.02
N LEU A 3 17.23 18.33 21.13
CA LEU A 3 17.74 17.60 19.97
C LEU A 3 18.50 18.57 19.04
N GLN A 4 19.63 18.12 18.48
CA GLN A 4 20.38 18.88 17.47
C GLN A 4 19.82 18.60 16.08
N GLN A 5 19.82 19.59 15.17
CA GLN A 5 19.24 19.43 13.82
C GLN A 5 20.09 20.05 12.69
N ASN A 6 21.34 20.44 12.98
CA ASN A 6 22.16 21.22 12.07
C ASN A 6 22.50 20.45 10.78
N LYS A 7 22.83 19.16 10.88
CA LYS A 7 23.17 18.34 9.72
C LYS A 7 21.93 17.95 8.93
N SER A 8 20.84 17.59 9.62
CA SER A 8 19.55 17.31 8.96
C SER A 8 19.07 18.51 8.14
N GLU A 9 19.20 19.73 8.66
CA GLU A 9 18.86 20.95 7.92
C GLU A 9 19.77 21.17 6.70
N GLN A 10 21.08 21.03 6.84
CA GLN A 10 22.01 21.13 5.71
C GLN A 10 21.72 20.09 4.61
N LEU A 11 21.40 18.85 5.00
CA LEU A 11 21.02 17.79 4.05
C LEU A 11 19.70 18.12 3.36
N TYR A 12 18.70 18.61 4.10
CA TYR A 12 17.42 19.00 3.52
C TYR A 12 17.57 20.15 2.52
N GLN A 13 18.36 21.18 2.86
CA GLN A 13 18.64 22.31 1.96
C GLN A 13 19.32 21.87 0.66
N ARG A 14 20.18 20.85 0.71
CA ARG A 14 20.75 20.24 -0.51
C ARG A 14 19.71 19.42 -1.27
N ALA A 15 18.89 18.65 -0.56
CA ALA A 15 17.89 17.77 -1.14
C ALA A 15 16.82 18.54 -1.92
N ILE A 16 16.32 19.67 -1.41
CA ILE A 16 15.28 20.48 -2.08
C ILE A 16 15.74 21.04 -3.44
N GLN A 17 17.05 21.17 -3.68
CA GLN A 17 17.59 21.65 -4.96
C GLN A 17 17.51 20.60 -6.06
N VAL A 18 17.44 19.31 -5.70
CA VAL A 18 17.59 18.20 -6.65
C VAL A 18 16.48 17.14 -6.56
N ILE A 19 15.65 17.17 -5.52
CA ILE A 19 14.53 16.26 -5.31
C ILE A 19 13.27 17.10 -5.07
N PRO A 20 12.15 16.85 -5.78
CA PRO A 20 10.89 17.57 -5.53
C PRO A 20 10.46 17.48 -4.06
N GLY A 21 10.38 18.62 -3.37
CA GLY A 21 10.08 18.67 -1.94
C GLY A 21 11.16 18.05 -1.03
N GLY A 22 12.36 17.81 -1.56
CA GLY A 22 13.51 17.24 -0.83
C GLY A 22 13.39 15.76 -0.48
N VAL A 23 12.38 15.04 -0.98
CA VAL A 23 12.08 13.67 -0.55
C VAL A 23 11.56 12.77 -1.69
N ASN A 24 11.84 11.47 -1.59
CA ASN A 24 11.34 10.45 -2.54
C ASN A 24 9.97 9.85 -2.16
N SER A 25 9.36 10.33 -1.08
CA SER A 25 7.99 9.98 -0.68
C SER A 25 7.40 11.15 0.12
N PRO A 26 6.21 11.67 -0.24
CA PRO A 26 5.70 12.95 0.29
C PRO A 26 5.63 13.05 1.81
N VAL A 27 5.25 11.97 2.50
CA VAL A 27 5.12 11.94 3.97
C VAL A 27 6.44 12.26 4.69
N ARG A 28 7.57 11.98 4.04
CA ARG A 28 8.91 12.23 4.60
C ARG A 28 9.26 13.72 4.65
N ALA A 29 8.53 14.59 3.96
CA ALA A 29 8.76 16.03 3.97
C ALA A 29 8.21 16.74 5.23
N PHE A 30 7.58 15.99 6.15
CA PHE A 30 7.07 16.50 7.43
C PHE A 30 6.04 17.65 7.31
N ARG A 31 5.45 17.87 6.14
CA ARG A 31 4.51 18.98 5.89
C ARG A 31 3.33 19.01 6.87
N SER A 32 2.84 17.84 7.29
CA SER A 32 1.70 17.72 8.22
C SER A 32 2.05 17.99 9.68
N VAL A 33 3.33 17.90 10.05
CA VAL A 33 3.82 18.08 11.44
C VAL A 33 4.70 19.32 11.61
N GLY A 34 5.06 19.97 10.50
CA GLY A 34 5.96 21.12 10.46
C GLY A 34 7.42 20.74 10.71
N GLY A 35 8.29 21.75 10.62
CA GLY A 35 9.73 21.60 10.85
C GLY A 35 10.49 21.00 9.67
N THR A 36 11.77 20.69 9.94
CA THR A 36 12.71 20.11 8.98
C THR A 36 12.69 18.59 9.10
N PRO A 37 12.60 17.84 7.97
CA PRO A 37 12.74 16.38 7.99
C PRO A 37 14.03 15.93 8.68
N VAL A 38 13.92 14.89 9.51
CA VAL A 38 15.07 14.29 10.19
C VAL A 38 15.75 13.28 9.27
N PHE A 39 17.05 13.46 9.03
CA PHE A 39 17.82 12.56 8.16
C PHE A 39 18.41 11.42 8.98
N MET A 40 17.83 10.24 8.85
CA MET A 40 18.29 9.03 9.55
C MET A 40 19.61 8.51 8.96
N GLU A 41 20.54 8.11 9.82
CA GLU A 41 21.87 7.59 9.44
C GLU A 41 21.97 6.08 9.66
N SER A 42 21.44 5.57 10.77
CA SER A 42 21.54 4.15 11.10
C SER A 42 20.39 3.66 11.97
N GLY A 43 20.26 2.34 12.10
CA GLY A 43 19.30 1.70 12.97
C GLY A 43 19.79 0.35 13.48
N SER A 44 19.37 -0.02 14.69
CA SER A 44 19.63 -1.33 15.29
C SER A 44 18.54 -1.68 16.31
N GLY A 45 17.96 -2.87 16.18
CA GLY A 45 16.84 -3.29 17.03
C GLY A 45 15.66 -2.32 16.89
N CYS A 46 15.14 -1.81 18.01
CA CYS A 46 14.04 -0.84 18.02
C CYS A 46 14.47 0.63 17.93
N ARG A 47 15.74 0.91 17.61
CA ARG A 47 16.28 2.28 17.62
C ARG A 47 16.81 2.70 16.27
N ILE A 48 16.62 3.99 15.98
CA ILE A 48 17.24 4.70 14.86
C ILE A 48 18.04 5.89 15.39
N THR A 49 19.11 6.22 14.68
CA THR A 49 19.99 7.35 14.96
C THR A 49 20.05 8.26 13.74
N ASP A 50 19.85 9.55 13.94
CA ASP A 50 19.93 10.55 12.88
C ASP A 50 21.35 11.05 12.61
N ALA A 51 21.53 11.82 11.54
CA ALA A 51 22.82 12.37 11.14
C ALA A 51 23.45 13.29 12.20
N ASP A 52 22.63 13.88 13.08
CA ASP A 52 23.04 14.73 14.19
C ASP A 52 23.42 13.91 15.44
N GLY A 53 23.26 12.58 15.40
CA GLY A 53 23.62 11.65 16.48
C GLY A 53 22.52 11.46 17.53
N ASN A 54 21.32 11.99 17.30
CA ASN A 54 20.19 11.77 18.21
C ASN A 54 19.64 10.36 18.03
N SER A 55 19.28 9.69 19.13
CA SER A 55 18.69 8.33 19.10
C SER A 55 17.21 8.35 19.48
N TYR A 56 16.40 7.65 18.69
CA TYR A 56 14.96 7.54 18.83
C TYR A 56 14.55 6.08 19.02
N VAL A 57 13.46 5.85 19.76
CA VAL A 57 12.73 4.58 19.67
C VAL A 57 11.84 4.67 18.43
N ASP A 58 11.97 3.70 17.52
CA ASP A 58 11.29 3.72 16.23
C ASP A 58 9.95 2.99 16.30
N PHE A 59 8.86 3.76 16.20
CA PHE A 59 7.50 3.25 16.02
C PHE A 59 7.05 3.27 14.55
N CYS A 60 7.81 3.90 13.66
CA CYS A 60 7.51 3.94 12.23
C CYS A 60 7.92 2.62 11.55
N ASN A 61 9.05 2.03 11.95
CA ASN A 61 9.53 0.72 11.46
C ASN A 61 9.57 0.65 9.92
N SER A 62 10.03 1.73 9.29
CA SER A 62 10.03 1.90 7.83
C SER A 62 8.66 1.67 7.18
N TRP A 63 7.58 2.06 7.87
CA TRP A 63 6.19 1.88 7.44
C TRP A 63 5.71 0.42 7.41
N GLY A 64 6.33 -0.47 8.21
CA GLY A 64 5.84 -1.86 8.39
C GLY A 64 6.89 -2.98 8.26
N PRO A 65 7.80 -2.99 7.26
CA PRO A 65 8.63 -4.15 6.93
C PRO A 65 9.56 -4.64 8.06
N LEU A 66 9.88 -3.77 9.03
CA LEU A 66 10.88 -4.04 10.05
C LEU A 66 10.28 -4.71 11.30
N ILE A 67 9.52 -5.79 11.11
CA ILE A 67 8.87 -6.52 12.21
C ILE A 67 9.88 -7.13 13.22
N PHE A 68 11.09 -7.46 12.76
CA PHE A 68 12.19 -7.92 13.61
C PHE A 68 13.12 -6.77 14.08
N GLY A 69 12.71 -5.52 13.87
CA GLY A 69 13.52 -4.33 14.08
C GLY A 69 14.57 -4.11 13.00
N HIS A 70 15.43 -3.12 13.23
CA HIS A 70 16.52 -2.74 12.33
C HIS A 70 17.70 -3.70 12.43
N ARG A 71 18.27 -4.07 11.29
CA ARG A 71 19.47 -4.90 11.16
C ARG A 71 19.42 -6.23 11.94
N PRO A 72 18.36 -7.06 11.80
CA PRO A 72 18.32 -8.36 12.45
C PRO A 72 19.41 -9.27 11.87
N SER A 73 20.22 -9.90 12.73
CA SER A 73 21.43 -10.63 12.34
C SER A 73 21.16 -11.71 11.28
N VAL A 74 20.08 -12.47 11.46
CA VAL A 74 19.66 -13.54 10.54
C VAL A 74 19.37 -13.03 9.12
N VAL A 75 18.72 -11.87 8.98
CA VAL A 75 18.45 -11.27 7.66
C VAL A 75 19.73 -10.72 7.06
N MET A 76 20.56 -10.04 7.86
CA MET A 76 21.82 -9.46 7.40
C MET A 76 22.79 -10.54 6.89
N GLU A 77 22.84 -11.69 7.55
CA GLU A 77 23.67 -12.82 7.12
C GLU A 77 23.14 -13.46 5.83
N ALA A 78 21.83 -13.67 5.71
CA ALA A 78 21.20 -14.18 4.49
C ALA A 78 21.46 -13.26 3.30
N VAL A 79 21.31 -11.94 3.47
CA VAL A 79 21.60 -10.95 2.43
C VAL A 79 23.07 -11.00 2.01
N ARG A 80 24.02 -11.00 2.96
CA ARG A 80 25.46 -11.08 2.63
C ARG A 80 25.81 -12.34 1.85
N THR A 81 25.29 -13.49 2.28
CA THR A 81 25.48 -14.76 1.57
C THR A 81 24.96 -14.71 0.13
N GLN A 82 23.83 -14.03 -0.11
CA GLN A 82 23.30 -13.87 -1.45
C GLN A 82 24.13 -12.90 -2.31
N LEU A 83 24.70 -11.85 -1.71
CA LEU A 83 25.58 -10.89 -2.40
C LEU A 83 26.85 -11.54 -2.95
N ASP A 84 27.37 -12.58 -2.29
CA ASP A 84 28.51 -13.36 -2.79
C ASP A 84 28.18 -14.13 -4.09
N LYS A 85 26.88 -14.33 -4.39
CA LYS A 85 26.41 -14.95 -5.64
C LYS A 85 26.09 -13.91 -6.70
N ALA A 86 25.09 -13.07 -6.44
CA ALA A 86 24.65 -11.99 -7.32
C ALA A 86 23.56 -11.14 -6.65
N LEU A 87 23.48 -9.86 -7.07
CA LEU A 87 22.38 -8.95 -6.73
C LEU A 87 21.10 -9.24 -7.54
N THR A 88 21.23 -9.51 -8.84
CA THR A 88 20.12 -9.80 -9.76
C THR A 88 20.61 -10.69 -10.89
N LEU A 89 19.73 -11.56 -11.41
CA LEU A 89 20.05 -12.54 -12.45
C LEU A 89 19.26 -12.33 -13.76
N GLY A 90 18.13 -11.61 -13.72
CA GLY A 90 17.27 -11.40 -14.90
C GLY A 90 16.63 -12.67 -15.48
N THR A 91 16.73 -13.80 -14.76
CA THR A 91 16.23 -15.12 -15.15
C THR A 91 15.79 -15.87 -13.88
N PRO A 92 14.89 -16.87 -13.95
CA PRO A 92 14.41 -17.57 -12.77
C PRO A 92 15.51 -18.19 -11.92
N CYS A 93 15.33 -18.21 -10.60
CA CYS A 93 16.22 -18.84 -9.64
C CYS A 93 15.46 -19.71 -8.63
N GLN A 94 16.18 -20.62 -7.97
CA GLN A 94 15.64 -21.53 -6.96
C GLN A 94 14.93 -20.78 -5.81
N ALA A 95 15.49 -19.65 -5.37
CA ALA A 95 14.94 -18.86 -4.27
C ALA A 95 13.51 -18.34 -4.57
N GLU A 96 13.18 -18.03 -5.83
CA GLU A 96 11.83 -17.61 -6.23
C GLU A 96 10.79 -18.72 -6.06
N VAL A 97 11.18 -19.97 -6.31
CA VAL A 97 10.29 -21.14 -6.13
C VAL A 97 10.08 -21.40 -4.64
N GLU A 98 11.16 -21.46 -3.87
CA GLU A 98 11.11 -21.75 -2.43
C GLU A 98 10.27 -20.71 -1.66
N ILE A 99 10.46 -19.42 -1.96
CA ILE A 99 9.67 -18.36 -1.32
C ILE A 99 8.21 -18.38 -1.78
N ALA A 100 7.92 -18.72 -3.05
CA ALA A 100 6.54 -18.86 -3.52
C ALA A 100 5.82 -20.01 -2.80
N GLU A 101 6.47 -21.18 -2.68
CA GLU A 101 5.93 -22.33 -1.97
C GLU A 101 5.69 -22.02 -0.49
N TYR A 102 6.67 -21.39 0.16
CA TYR A 102 6.54 -20.95 1.55
C TYR A 102 5.34 -20.00 1.72
N VAL A 103 5.29 -18.91 0.96
CA VAL A 103 4.22 -17.90 1.10
C VAL A 103 2.85 -18.50 0.81
N VAL A 104 2.69 -19.28 -0.26
CA VAL A 104 1.41 -19.95 -0.57
C VAL A 104 1.03 -20.92 0.54
N SER A 105 1.98 -21.68 1.10
CA SER A 105 1.71 -22.60 2.20
C SER A 105 1.23 -21.89 3.47
N GLU A 106 1.84 -20.75 3.82
CA GLU A 106 1.45 -19.96 5.00
C GLU A 106 0.09 -19.27 4.78
N LEU A 107 -0.13 -18.68 3.61
CA LEU A 107 -1.39 -18.01 3.26
C LEU A 107 -2.57 -18.99 3.25
N ARG A 108 -2.37 -20.22 2.76
CA ARG A 108 -3.41 -21.26 2.78
C ARG A 108 -3.89 -21.67 4.16
N LYS A 109 -3.09 -21.44 5.22
CA LYS A 109 -3.52 -21.68 6.60
C LYS A 109 -4.62 -20.70 7.03
N ARG A 110 -4.72 -19.54 6.38
CA ARG A 110 -5.70 -18.48 6.68
C ARG A 110 -6.79 -18.39 5.60
N VAL A 111 -6.39 -18.45 4.33
CA VAL A 111 -7.27 -18.34 3.16
C VAL A 111 -6.95 -19.49 2.21
N SER A 112 -7.69 -20.59 2.36
CA SER A 112 -7.45 -21.85 1.64
C SER A 112 -7.55 -21.73 0.11
N SER A 113 -8.27 -20.72 -0.40
CA SER A 113 -8.42 -20.47 -1.84
C SER A 113 -7.21 -19.79 -2.50
N ILE A 114 -6.17 -19.41 -1.75
CA ILE A 114 -4.95 -18.87 -2.33
C ILE A 114 -4.15 -20.03 -2.93
N GLU A 115 -4.05 -20.07 -4.26
CA GLU A 115 -3.39 -21.17 -4.97
C GLU A 115 -2.04 -20.83 -5.59
N ARG A 116 -1.88 -19.57 -6.00
CA ARG A 116 -0.72 -19.09 -6.75
C ARG A 116 -0.38 -17.68 -6.31
N ILE A 117 0.88 -17.31 -6.47
CA ILE A 117 1.39 -15.96 -6.20
C ILE A 117 2.21 -15.44 -7.38
N ARG A 118 2.36 -14.11 -7.44
CA ARG A 118 3.28 -13.41 -8.33
C ARG A 118 4.02 -12.36 -7.52
N PHE A 119 5.35 -12.38 -7.55
CA PHE A 119 6.17 -11.33 -6.96
C PHE A 119 6.29 -10.11 -7.89
N VAL A 120 6.35 -8.95 -7.26
CA VAL A 120 6.53 -7.62 -7.86
C VAL A 120 7.34 -6.75 -6.88
N ASN A 121 7.69 -5.54 -7.26
CA ASN A 121 8.66 -4.72 -6.52
C ASN A 121 8.02 -3.73 -5.54
N SER A 122 6.70 -3.58 -5.56
CA SER A 122 5.98 -2.69 -4.63
C SER A 122 4.51 -3.06 -4.45
N GLY A 123 3.89 -2.55 -3.39
CA GLY A 123 2.44 -2.64 -3.19
C GLY A 123 1.65 -2.00 -4.34
N THR A 124 2.11 -0.87 -4.89
CA THR A 124 1.50 -0.24 -6.08
C THR A 124 1.47 -1.20 -7.26
N GLU A 125 2.57 -1.92 -7.54
CA GLU A 125 2.61 -2.89 -8.64
C GLU A 125 1.71 -4.10 -8.39
N ALA A 126 1.59 -4.54 -7.12
CA ALA A 126 0.75 -5.66 -6.74
C ALA A 126 -0.72 -5.32 -6.97
N VAL A 127 -1.17 -4.17 -6.45
CA VAL A 127 -2.54 -3.68 -6.64
C VAL A 127 -2.84 -3.43 -8.12
N MET A 128 -1.95 -2.75 -8.85
CA MET A 128 -2.13 -2.51 -10.29
C MET A 128 -2.35 -3.83 -11.04
N SER A 129 -1.57 -4.86 -10.70
CA SER A 129 -1.68 -6.19 -11.31
C SER A 129 -2.98 -6.89 -10.91
N ALA A 130 -3.39 -6.81 -9.65
CA ALA A 130 -4.62 -7.41 -9.14
C ALA A 130 -5.87 -6.79 -9.79
N LEU A 131 -5.93 -5.46 -9.92
CA LEU A 131 -7.03 -4.77 -10.59
C LEU A 131 -7.08 -5.09 -12.09
N ARG A 132 -5.92 -5.18 -12.75
CA ARG A 132 -5.85 -5.58 -14.16
C ARG A 132 -6.32 -7.02 -14.35
N LEU A 133 -5.92 -7.94 -13.46
CA LEU A 133 -6.38 -9.32 -13.46
C LEU A 133 -7.90 -9.39 -13.26
N ALA A 134 -8.45 -8.64 -12.31
CA ALA A 134 -9.88 -8.65 -12.05
C ALA A 134 -10.70 -8.18 -13.25
N ARG A 135 -10.30 -7.07 -13.89
CA ARG A 135 -10.92 -6.58 -15.12
C ARG A 135 -10.82 -7.59 -16.25
N GLY A 136 -9.64 -8.19 -16.46
CA GLY A 136 -9.43 -9.21 -17.49
C GLY A 136 -10.24 -10.49 -17.27
N PHE A 137 -10.37 -10.94 -16.01
CA PHE A 137 -11.12 -12.15 -15.66
C PHE A 137 -12.62 -11.96 -15.81
N THR A 138 -13.15 -10.82 -15.35
CA THR A 138 -14.59 -10.54 -15.35
C THR A 138 -15.09 -9.95 -16.67
N GLY A 139 -14.21 -9.35 -17.48
CA GLY A 139 -14.59 -8.57 -18.65
C GLY A 139 -15.27 -7.23 -18.33
N ARG A 140 -15.20 -6.79 -17.06
CA ARG A 140 -15.88 -5.60 -16.52
C ARG A 140 -14.90 -4.46 -16.29
N ASN A 141 -15.38 -3.23 -16.28
CA ASN A 141 -14.50 -2.05 -16.27
C ASN A 141 -14.36 -1.41 -14.90
N LYS A 142 -15.43 -1.39 -14.10
CA LYS A 142 -15.49 -0.59 -12.89
C LYS A 142 -14.91 -1.31 -11.68
N ILE A 143 -14.39 -0.53 -10.75
CA ILE A 143 -13.98 -0.99 -9.43
C ILE A 143 -14.60 -0.10 -8.35
N ILE A 144 -14.73 -0.65 -7.15
CA ILE A 144 -15.01 0.13 -5.93
C ILE A 144 -13.74 0.15 -5.08
N LYS A 145 -13.37 1.33 -4.58
CA LYS A 145 -12.44 1.50 -3.45
C LYS A 145 -13.12 2.31 -2.34
N PHE A 146 -12.47 2.37 -1.18
CA PHE A 146 -12.99 3.11 -0.04
C PHE A 146 -12.21 4.39 0.22
N ASP A 147 -12.91 5.42 0.67
CA ASP A 147 -12.28 6.65 1.17
C ASP A 147 -11.41 6.36 2.40
N GLY A 148 -10.33 7.10 2.56
CA GLY A 148 -9.32 6.84 3.59
C GLY A 148 -8.41 5.63 3.34
N CYS A 149 -8.73 4.76 2.37
CA CYS A 149 -7.84 3.68 1.97
C CYS A 149 -6.85 4.11 0.88
N TYR A 150 -5.61 3.62 0.95
CA TYR A 150 -4.54 3.84 -0.03
C TYR A 150 -4.03 2.52 -0.59
N HIS A 151 -3.98 2.44 -1.93
CA HIS A 151 -3.63 1.22 -2.67
C HIS A 151 -2.52 1.48 -3.70
N GLY A 152 -1.61 2.41 -3.38
CA GLY A 152 -0.61 2.89 -4.31
C GLY A 152 -1.10 4.03 -5.21
N HIS A 153 -0.25 4.44 -6.15
CA HIS A 153 -0.43 5.65 -6.96
C HIS A 153 -0.70 5.36 -8.44
N SER A 154 -1.31 4.21 -8.75
CA SER A 154 -1.81 3.95 -10.12
C SER A 154 -2.94 4.93 -10.45
N ASP A 155 -2.97 5.46 -11.68
CA ASP A 155 -3.89 6.54 -12.07
C ASP A 155 -5.36 6.26 -11.71
N SER A 156 -5.83 5.02 -11.92
CA SER A 156 -7.21 4.62 -11.61
C SER A 156 -7.55 4.64 -10.12
N LEU A 157 -6.58 4.81 -9.24
CA LEU A 157 -6.77 4.86 -7.78
C LEU A 157 -6.61 6.27 -7.20
N LEU A 158 -6.09 7.21 -7.99
CA LEU A 158 -5.96 8.62 -7.63
C LEU A 158 -7.29 9.34 -7.89
N VAL A 159 -8.33 8.92 -7.16
CA VAL A 159 -9.70 9.40 -7.30
C VAL A 159 -10.19 9.95 -5.96
N LYS A 160 -10.73 11.16 -5.98
CA LYS A 160 -11.28 11.80 -4.78
C LYS A 160 -12.59 11.13 -4.37
N ALA A 161 -12.77 10.96 -3.06
CA ALA A 161 -14.12 10.93 -2.51
C ALA A 161 -14.74 12.33 -2.71
N GLY A 162 -15.96 12.40 -3.20
CA GLY A 162 -16.69 13.66 -3.28
C GLY A 162 -17.95 13.64 -2.42
N SER A 163 -18.74 14.71 -2.49
CA SER A 163 -20.00 14.82 -1.76
C SER A 163 -21.10 13.99 -2.46
N GLY A 164 -21.55 12.90 -1.84
CA GLY A 164 -22.66 12.06 -2.30
C GLY A 164 -22.24 10.88 -3.19
N LEU A 165 -23.21 10.20 -3.81
CA LEU A 165 -22.98 9.02 -4.68
C LEU A 165 -22.50 9.38 -6.09
N ALA A 166 -22.40 10.67 -6.43
CA ALA A 166 -22.10 11.18 -7.76
C ALA A 166 -20.60 11.32 -8.06
N THR A 167 -19.73 10.65 -7.30
CA THR A 167 -18.29 10.95 -7.20
C THR A 167 -17.43 10.11 -8.12
N ALA A 168 -18.05 9.40 -9.06
CA ALA A 168 -17.35 8.54 -9.99
C ALA A 168 -16.31 9.33 -10.79
N GLY A 169 -15.04 9.01 -10.54
CA GLY A 169 -13.95 9.38 -11.41
C GLY A 169 -13.46 10.83 -11.41
N ILE A 170 -13.61 11.59 -10.32
CA ILE A 170 -12.91 12.88 -10.21
C ILE A 170 -11.43 12.63 -9.82
N PRO A 171 -10.45 13.03 -10.65
CA PRO A 171 -9.03 12.85 -10.33
C PRO A 171 -8.59 13.62 -9.07
N ASP A 172 -7.74 13.00 -8.27
CA ASP A 172 -7.11 13.61 -7.09
C ASP A 172 -5.75 14.25 -7.40
N SER A 173 -5.17 13.94 -8.56
CA SER A 173 -3.93 14.52 -9.04
C SER A 173 -4.14 15.22 -10.37
N HIS A 174 -3.56 16.41 -10.52
CA HIS A 174 -3.64 17.21 -11.75
C HIS A 174 -3.08 16.50 -12.99
N GLY A 175 -2.19 15.52 -12.80
CA GLY A 175 -1.59 14.76 -13.90
C GLY A 175 -2.43 13.59 -14.42
N VAL A 176 -3.59 13.32 -13.80
CA VAL A 176 -4.41 12.15 -14.11
C VAL A 176 -5.61 12.57 -14.98
N PRO A 177 -5.71 12.08 -16.23
CA PRO A 177 -6.89 12.30 -17.07
C PRO A 177 -8.15 11.68 -16.47
N THR A 178 -9.30 12.34 -16.69
CA THR A 178 -10.61 11.91 -16.19
C THR A 178 -11.03 10.52 -16.69
N GLU A 179 -10.56 10.13 -17.86
CA GLU A 179 -10.83 8.84 -18.49
C GLU A 179 -10.23 7.69 -17.68
N PHE A 180 -9.12 7.92 -16.99
CA PHE A 180 -8.45 6.89 -16.18
C PHE A 180 -9.13 6.65 -14.84
N THR A 181 -9.91 7.63 -14.39
CA THR A 181 -10.63 7.60 -13.10
C THR A 181 -12.10 7.25 -13.26
N ALA A 182 -12.68 7.39 -14.46
CA ALA A 182 -14.09 7.06 -14.77
C ALA A 182 -14.52 5.61 -14.44
N GLY A 183 -13.55 4.71 -14.36
CA GLY A 183 -13.74 3.31 -13.95
C GLY A 183 -13.69 3.07 -12.44
N THR A 184 -13.63 4.11 -11.60
CA THR A 184 -13.43 3.96 -10.16
C THR A 184 -14.51 4.70 -9.37
N ILE A 185 -15.17 3.94 -8.50
CA ILE A 185 -16.20 4.40 -7.58
C ILE A 185 -15.57 4.45 -6.19
N VAL A 186 -15.74 5.56 -5.49
CA VAL A 186 -15.22 5.74 -4.13
C VAL A 186 -16.40 5.77 -3.15
N LEU A 187 -16.39 4.86 -2.18
CA LEU A 187 -17.43 4.78 -1.14
C LEU A 187 -16.85 5.10 0.24
N PRO A 188 -17.66 5.62 1.19
CA PRO A 188 -17.26 5.67 2.58
C PRO A 188 -16.99 4.27 3.13
N LEU A 189 -16.03 4.15 4.04
CA LEU A 189 -15.84 2.93 4.83
C LEU A 189 -17.07 2.67 5.71
N ASP A 190 -17.40 1.39 5.90
CA ASP A 190 -18.48 0.92 6.76
C ASP A 190 -19.90 1.46 6.43
N ASP A 191 -20.13 1.93 5.19
CA ASP A 191 -21.45 2.36 4.71
C ASP A 191 -22.12 1.28 3.85
N GLU A 192 -22.98 0.48 4.49
CA GLU A 192 -23.73 -0.59 3.83
C GLU A 192 -24.76 -0.08 2.82
N SER A 193 -25.32 1.11 3.03
CA SER A 193 -26.33 1.69 2.15
C SER A 193 -25.69 2.14 0.84
N ALA A 194 -24.57 2.87 0.93
CA ALA A 194 -23.80 3.29 -0.23
C ALA A 194 -23.28 2.09 -1.03
N LEU A 195 -22.82 1.04 -0.33
CA LEU A 195 -22.41 -0.22 -0.95
C LEU A 195 -23.55 -0.88 -1.74
N GLN A 196 -24.72 -1.06 -1.13
CA GLN A 196 -25.88 -1.66 -1.80
C GLN A 196 -26.32 -0.87 -3.03
N GLN A 197 -26.36 0.45 -2.93
CA GLN A 197 -26.75 1.32 -4.04
C GLN A 197 -25.75 1.26 -5.19
N ALA A 198 -24.44 1.27 -4.90
CA ALA A 198 -23.40 1.13 -5.91
C ALA A 198 -23.51 -0.20 -6.68
N PHE A 199 -23.78 -1.30 -5.98
CA PHE A 199 -23.99 -2.60 -6.62
C PHE A 199 -25.30 -2.69 -7.42
N GLN A 200 -26.39 -2.09 -6.94
CA GLN A 200 -27.64 -2.01 -7.70
C GLN A 200 -27.46 -1.24 -9.00
N GLN A 201 -26.68 -0.16 -8.98
CA GLN A 201 -26.48 0.72 -10.14
C GLN A 201 -25.41 0.20 -11.11
N HIS A 202 -24.33 -0.41 -10.59
CA HIS A 202 -23.13 -0.72 -11.37
C HIS A 202 -22.73 -2.20 -11.36
N GLY A 203 -23.46 -3.06 -10.64
CA GLY A 203 -23.08 -4.45 -10.37
C GLY A 203 -22.71 -5.27 -11.61
N SER A 204 -23.39 -5.06 -12.74
CA SER A 204 -23.10 -5.76 -14.00
C SER A 204 -21.77 -5.39 -14.65
N ASP A 205 -21.18 -4.23 -14.30
CA ASP A 205 -19.90 -3.71 -14.81
C ASP A 205 -18.85 -3.56 -13.69
N LEU A 206 -19.08 -4.13 -12.50
CA LEU A 206 -18.10 -4.16 -11.41
C LEU A 206 -17.18 -5.38 -11.51
N ALA A 207 -15.90 -5.12 -11.81
CA ALA A 207 -14.85 -6.13 -11.84
C ALA A 207 -14.37 -6.53 -10.44
N ALA A 208 -14.17 -5.53 -9.57
CA ALA A 208 -13.70 -5.77 -8.21
C ALA A 208 -14.14 -4.71 -7.20
N VAL A 209 -14.15 -5.12 -5.94
CA VAL A 209 -14.07 -4.24 -4.78
C VAL A 209 -12.69 -4.43 -4.16
N ILE A 210 -11.97 -3.33 -3.87
CA ILE A 210 -10.69 -3.35 -3.18
C ILE A 210 -10.78 -2.62 -1.83
N ILE A 211 -10.26 -3.24 -0.77
CA ILE A 211 -10.23 -2.70 0.59
C ILE A 211 -8.93 -3.07 1.30
N GLU A 212 -8.41 -2.20 2.17
CA GLU A 212 -7.36 -2.60 3.13
C GLU A 212 -7.99 -3.51 4.20
N ALA A 213 -7.37 -4.63 4.55
CA ALA A 213 -7.93 -5.52 5.60
C ALA A 213 -8.10 -4.77 6.93
N ILE A 214 -7.10 -3.95 7.26
CA ILE A 214 -7.10 -3.02 8.39
C ILE A 214 -6.58 -1.68 7.87
N PRO A 215 -7.47 -0.76 7.44
CA PRO A 215 -7.03 0.51 6.88
C PRO A 215 -6.19 1.31 7.88
N ALA A 216 -4.99 1.71 7.46
CA ALA A 216 -4.01 2.38 8.31
C ALA A 216 -3.44 3.68 7.72
N ASN A 217 -3.68 3.93 6.43
CA ASN A 217 -3.07 5.05 5.69
C ASN A 217 -3.70 6.41 6.03
N ASN A 218 -4.90 6.44 6.60
CA ASN A 218 -5.55 7.64 7.11
C ASN A 218 -5.82 7.51 8.62
N GLY A 219 -4.82 7.04 9.35
CA GLY A 219 -4.98 6.56 10.72
C GLY A 219 -5.53 5.14 10.78
N LEU A 220 -5.60 4.57 11.98
CA LEU A 220 -6.13 3.22 12.19
C LEU A 220 -7.66 3.26 12.17
N LEU A 221 -8.27 2.78 11.09
CA LEU A 221 -9.71 2.78 10.87
C LEU A 221 -10.25 1.35 10.92
N LEU A 222 -10.43 0.83 12.12
CA LEU A 222 -10.92 -0.54 12.32
C LEU A 222 -12.32 -0.72 11.70
N GLN A 223 -12.49 -1.80 10.94
CA GLN A 223 -13.77 -2.15 10.34
C GLN A 223 -14.51 -3.17 11.20
N ARG A 224 -15.84 -3.08 11.21
CA ARG A 224 -16.70 -4.09 11.82
C ARG A 224 -16.54 -5.41 11.05
N PRO A 225 -16.32 -6.56 11.73
CA PRO A 225 -16.28 -7.86 11.06
C PRO A 225 -17.53 -8.13 10.20
N GLU A 226 -18.70 -7.66 10.64
CA GLU A 226 -19.96 -7.78 9.91
C GLU A 226 -19.92 -7.04 8.57
N TYR A 227 -19.24 -5.90 8.50
CA TYR A 227 -19.08 -5.16 7.24
C TYR A 227 -18.18 -5.90 6.25
N LEU A 228 -17.08 -6.49 6.73
CA LEU A 228 -16.20 -7.30 5.88
C LEU A 228 -16.90 -8.56 5.35
N GLN A 229 -17.73 -9.21 6.18
CA GLN A 229 -18.58 -10.31 5.76
C GLN A 229 -19.59 -9.85 4.71
N LYS A 230 -20.24 -8.70 4.92
CA LYS A 230 -21.18 -8.11 3.96
C LYS A 230 -20.53 -7.81 2.62
N LEU A 231 -19.30 -7.30 2.61
CA LEU A 231 -18.51 -7.08 1.38
C LEU A 231 -18.28 -8.38 0.62
N GLN A 232 -17.91 -9.44 1.33
CA GLN A 232 -17.73 -10.76 0.71
C GLN A 232 -19.04 -11.30 0.13
N GLU A 233 -20.14 -11.21 0.88
CA GLU A 233 -21.46 -11.68 0.44
C GLU A 233 -21.96 -10.93 -0.81
N ILE A 234 -21.89 -9.60 -0.81
CA ILE A 234 -22.39 -8.82 -1.95
C ILE A 234 -21.51 -9.02 -3.19
N CYS A 235 -20.19 -9.16 -3.03
CA CYS A 235 -19.29 -9.49 -4.14
C CYS A 235 -19.66 -10.83 -4.77
N ARG A 236 -19.91 -11.86 -3.95
CA ARG A 236 -20.36 -13.18 -4.43
C ARG A 236 -21.70 -13.13 -5.15
N ASN A 237 -22.67 -12.37 -4.64
CA ASN A 237 -24.01 -12.28 -5.24
C ASN A 237 -24.01 -11.62 -6.63
N TYR A 238 -23.00 -10.82 -6.96
CA TYR A 238 -22.88 -10.10 -8.23
C TYR A 238 -21.74 -10.62 -9.12
N ASP A 239 -21.10 -11.74 -8.74
CA ASP A 239 -19.91 -12.27 -9.42
C ASP A 239 -18.78 -11.23 -9.57
N THR A 240 -18.61 -10.38 -8.56
CA THR A 240 -17.57 -9.35 -8.46
C THR A 240 -16.42 -9.88 -7.60
N LEU A 241 -15.16 -9.64 -7.98
CA LEU A 241 -14.03 -10.09 -7.17
C LEU A 241 -13.84 -9.19 -5.94
N LEU A 242 -13.57 -9.80 -4.78
CA LEU A 242 -13.11 -9.07 -3.61
C LEU A 242 -11.58 -9.14 -3.55
N ILE A 243 -10.92 -7.99 -3.56
CA ILE A 243 -9.48 -7.84 -3.38
C ILE A 243 -9.24 -7.26 -1.99
N VAL A 244 -8.48 -8.00 -1.19
CA VAL A 244 -8.03 -7.53 0.12
C VAL A 244 -6.58 -7.09 -0.01
N ASP A 245 -6.34 -5.80 0.21
CA ASP A 245 -5.02 -5.20 0.22
C ASP A 245 -4.39 -5.39 1.62
N GLU A 246 -3.49 -6.36 1.72
CA GLU A 246 -2.70 -6.67 2.93
C GLU A 246 -1.23 -6.24 2.78
N VAL A 247 -0.96 -5.11 2.09
CA VAL A 247 0.41 -4.58 2.00
C VAL A 247 0.95 -4.18 3.39
N ILE A 248 0.07 -3.77 4.31
CA ILE A 248 0.45 -3.36 5.68
C ILE A 248 0.07 -4.39 6.75
N SER A 249 -1.15 -4.94 6.67
CA SER A 249 -1.79 -5.73 7.74
C SER A 249 -1.27 -7.15 7.92
#